data_AF-A0A7C9L6E6-F1
#
_entry.id   AF-A0A7C9L6E6-F1
#
_cell.length_a   1.000
_cell.length_b   1.000
_cell.length_c   1.000
_cell.angle_alpha   90.00
_cell.angle_beta   90.00
_cell.angle_gamma   90.00
#
_symmetry.space_group_name_H-M   'P 1'
#
loop_
_entity.id
_entity.type
_entity.pdbx_description
1 polymer ?
#
loop_
_entity_poly.entity_id
_entity_poly.type
_entity_poly.pdbx_seq_one_letter_code
_entity_poly.pdbx_strand_id
1 'polypeptide(L)'
;MLPDSPQLKREMLHFVNRFLQTRVRSREGIVGEVATHSIHEGQENSIIRADGKEDITEIVEISGETEIKLQQVINLTLKDVLPIIDKIAEDIASKKSKHFFEVVGKAAEQSGNVVDGRGQPLNAKLFLETLEKMSIEFDEAGKIKNLAVVIPPAARQNAEKLIHELETNRELQKKHKNLIELKREEWRAREAARKLVG
;
A
#
# COMPACT_ATOMS: atom_id res chain seq x y z
N MET A 1 35.15 -34.55 6.82
CA MET A 1 34.57 -33.48 5.98
C MET A 1 33.14 -33.86 5.68
N LEU A 2 32.17 -33.00 5.96
CA LEU A 2 30.79 -33.23 5.53
C LEU A 2 30.76 -33.17 4.00
N PRO A 3 30.10 -34.11 3.30
CA PRO A 3 29.96 -34.05 1.87
C PRO A 3 29.18 -32.79 1.48
N ASP A 4 29.70 -32.04 0.50
CA ASP A 4 28.96 -30.89 -0.03
C ASP A 4 27.74 -31.41 -0.80
N SER A 5 26.55 -30.93 -0.44
CA SER A 5 25.29 -31.23 -1.13
C SER A 5 24.73 -29.94 -1.75
N PRO A 6 25.08 -29.65 -3.02
CA PRO A 6 24.58 -28.45 -3.72
C PRO A 6 23.07 -28.44 -3.91
N GLN A 7 22.42 -29.61 -3.98
CA GLN A 7 20.96 -29.70 -4.09
C GLN A 7 20.30 -29.23 -2.79
N LEU A 8 20.73 -29.74 -1.64
CA LEU A 8 20.20 -29.33 -0.34
C LEU A 8 20.39 -27.83 -0.10
N LYS A 9 21.56 -27.28 -0.42
CA LYS A 9 21.83 -25.83 -0.29
C LYS A 9 20.84 -24.99 -1.12
N ARG A 10 20.57 -25.40 -2.36
CA ARG A 10 19.61 -24.72 -3.24
C ARG A 10 18.18 -24.79 -2.70
N GLU A 11 17.76 -25.96 -2.22
CA GLU A 11 16.44 -26.13 -1.63
C GLU A 11 16.26 -25.31 -0.35
N MET A 12 17.28 -25.30 0.52
CA MET A 12 17.29 -24.46 1.72
C MET A 12 17.20 -22.98 1.38
N LEU A 13 17.98 -22.50 0.40
CA LEU A 13 17.95 -21.10 -0.03
C LEU A 13 16.58 -20.73 -0.62
N HIS A 14 15.99 -21.61 -1.43
CA HIS A 14 14.64 -21.41 -1.96
C HIS A 14 13.58 -21.40 -0.85
N PHE A 15 13.69 -22.26 0.15
CA PHE A 15 12.82 -22.26 1.32
C PHE A 15 12.94 -20.95 2.11
N VAL A 16 14.17 -20.52 2.43
CA VAL A 16 14.44 -19.28 3.18
C VAL A 16 13.91 -18.07 2.42
N ASN A 17 14.13 -17.99 1.10
CA ASN A 17 13.63 -16.88 0.27
C ASN A 17 12.11 -16.81 0.26
N ARG A 18 11.42 -17.95 0.07
CA ARG A 18 9.95 -17.98 0.12
C ARG A 18 9.43 -17.61 1.50
N PHE A 19 10.05 -18.14 2.55
CA PHE A 19 9.68 -17.83 3.93
C PHE A 19 9.84 -16.33 4.21
N LEU A 20 10.98 -15.73 3.83
CA LEU A 20 11.21 -14.28 3.94
C LEU A 20 10.15 -13.49 3.17
N GLN A 21 9.87 -13.83 1.90
CA GLN A 21 8.85 -13.15 1.09
C GLN A 21 7.45 -13.22 1.72
N THR A 22 7.04 -14.40 2.22
CA THR A 22 5.78 -14.55 2.93
C THR A 22 5.73 -13.72 4.20
N ARG A 23 6.84 -13.69 4.96
CA ARG A 23 6.97 -12.92 6.21
C ARG A 23 6.94 -11.41 5.97
N VAL A 24 7.60 -10.93 4.92
CA VAL A 24 7.55 -9.53 4.48
C VAL A 24 6.11 -9.17 4.13
N ARG A 25 5.48 -9.92 3.22
CA ARG A 25 4.11 -9.66 2.77
C ARG A 25 3.09 -9.65 3.91
N SER A 26 3.22 -10.54 4.89
CA SER A 26 2.33 -10.57 6.07
C SER A 26 2.41 -9.32 6.95
N ARG A 27 3.49 -8.53 6.84
CA ARG A 27 3.74 -7.32 7.64
C ARG A 27 3.44 -6.02 6.90
N GLU A 28 3.22 -6.07 5.59
CA GLU A 28 2.98 -4.91 4.73
C GLU A 28 1.56 -4.35 4.83
N GLY A 29 0.63 -5.05 5.49
CA GLY A 29 -0.78 -4.65 5.56
C GLY A 29 -1.37 -4.45 4.17
N ILE A 30 -2.00 -3.29 3.93
CA ILE A 30 -2.61 -2.96 2.63
C ILE A 30 -1.60 -2.97 1.47
N VAL A 31 -0.33 -2.67 1.73
CA VAL A 31 0.72 -2.65 0.70
C VAL A 31 0.97 -4.06 0.15
N GLY A 32 0.75 -5.09 0.97
CA GLY A 32 0.86 -6.50 0.57
C GLY A 32 -0.32 -7.02 -0.27
N GLU A 33 -1.43 -6.26 -0.33
CA GLU A 33 -2.60 -6.56 -1.16
C GLU A 33 -2.47 -6.01 -2.59
N VAL A 34 -1.59 -5.03 -2.79
CA VAL A 34 -1.33 -4.44 -4.11
C VAL A 34 -0.67 -5.49 -5.02
N ALA A 35 -1.16 -5.59 -6.26
CA ALA A 35 -0.60 -6.49 -7.25
C ALA A 35 0.85 -6.12 -7.57
N THR A 36 1.72 -7.12 -7.60
CA THR A 36 3.14 -6.96 -7.93
C THR A 36 3.44 -7.68 -9.22
N HIS A 37 4.33 -7.10 -10.02
CA HIS A 37 4.84 -7.69 -11.25
C HIS A 37 6.37 -7.60 -11.25
N SER A 38 7.02 -8.64 -11.77
CA SER A 38 8.47 -8.64 -11.91
C SER A 38 8.86 -7.92 -13.19
N ILE A 39 9.79 -6.98 -13.06
CA ILE A 39 10.45 -6.32 -14.19
C ILE A 39 11.82 -6.97 -14.34
N HIS A 40 12.09 -7.58 -15.49
CA HIS A 40 13.34 -8.30 -15.75
C HIS A 40 14.42 -7.43 -16.39
N GLU A 41 14.02 -6.33 -17.03
CA GLU A 41 14.88 -5.46 -17.82
C GLU A 41 14.48 -3.99 -17.60
N GLY A 42 15.45 -3.07 -17.73
CA GLY A 42 15.24 -1.65 -17.50
C GLY A 42 15.69 -1.18 -16.12
N GLN A 43 15.99 0.11 -16.00
CA GLN A 43 16.40 0.78 -14.76
C GLN A 43 15.39 1.83 -14.29
N GLU A 44 14.42 2.17 -15.15
CA GLU A 44 13.41 3.20 -14.91
C GLU A 44 12.12 2.85 -15.64
N ASN A 45 11.00 3.38 -15.14
CA ASN A 45 9.72 3.37 -15.84
C ASN A 45 9.36 4.80 -16.21
N SER A 46 8.91 5.07 -17.44
CA SER A 46 8.38 6.39 -17.80
C SER A 46 6.97 6.30 -18.39
N ILE A 47 6.17 7.34 -18.13
CA ILE A 47 4.83 7.50 -18.69
C ILE A 47 4.75 8.87 -19.34
N ILE A 48 4.37 8.90 -20.62
CA ILE A 48 4.03 10.14 -21.32
C ILE A 48 2.54 10.41 -21.11
N ARG A 49 2.23 11.49 -20.42
CA ARG A 49 0.85 11.91 -20.14
C ARG A 49 0.22 12.56 -21.39
N ALA A 50 -1.10 12.70 -21.40
CA ALA A 50 -1.85 13.31 -22.51
C ALA A 50 -1.47 14.79 -22.77
N ASP A 51 -0.89 15.47 -21.77
CA ASP A 51 -0.34 16.83 -21.89
C ASP A 51 1.11 16.87 -22.40
N GLY A 52 1.67 15.70 -22.78
CA GLY A 52 3.03 15.56 -23.29
C GLY A 52 4.11 15.57 -22.20
N LYS A 53 3.74 15.67 -20.91
CA LYS A 53 4.71 15.58 -19.82
C LYS A 53 5.15 14.14 -19.62
N GLU A 54 6.45 13.96 -19.50
CA GLU A 54 7.05 12.70 -19.10
C GLU A 54 7.15 12.65 -17.57
N ASP A 55 6.68 11.53 -17.02
CA ASP A 55 6.79 11.20 -15.60
C ASP A 55 7.67 9.96 -15.46
N ILE A 56 8.86 10.14 -14.88
CA ILE A 56 9.86 9.08 -14.71
C ILE A 56 9.77 8.58 -13.27
N THR A 57 9.54 7.29 -13.13
CA THR A 57 9.55 6.57 -11.86
C THR A 57 10.86 5.80 -11.73
N GLU A 58 11.71 6.24 -10.81
CA GLU A 58 12.97 5.59 -10.48
C GLU A 58 12.73 4.26 -9.75
N ILE A 59 13.54 3.24 -10.07
CA ILE A 59 13.57 1.99 -9.32
C ILE A 59 14.46 2.18 -8.09
N VAL A 60 13.88 2.02 -6.91
CA VAL A 60 14.60 2.17 -5.63
C VAL A 60 14.96 0.80 -5.06
N GLU A 61 16.20 0.64 -4.62
CA GLU A 61 16.63 -0.54 -3.89
C GLU A 61 16.13 -0.51 -2.44
N ILE A 62 15.44 -1.58 -2.02
CA ILE A 62 15.05 -1.79 -0.63
C ILE A 62 15.72 -3.08 -0.15
N SER A 63 16.62 -2.92 0.83
CA SER A 63 17.33 -4.03 1.48
C SER A 63 17.08 -4.03 2.99
N GLY A 64 17.21 -5.21 3.60
CA GLY A 64 17.22 -5.40 5.05
C GLY A 64 18.49 -6.11 5.46
N GLU A 65 19.15 -5.60 6.48
CA GLU A 65 20.47 -6.08 6.91
C GLU A 65 20.44 -6.59 8.34
N THR A 66 21.26 -7.60 8.60
CA THR A 66 21.52 -8.08 9.96
C THR A 66 22.98 -8.50 10.06
N GLU A 67 23.57 -8.29 11.23
CA GLU A 67 24.91 -8.74 11.54
C GLU A 67 24.85 -10.03 12.37
N ILE A 68 25.60 -11.04 11.97
CA ILE A 68 25.78 -12.29 12.73
C ILE A 68 27.27 -12.45 13.00
N LYS A 69 27.67 -12.56 14.27
CA LYS A 69 29.07 -12.78 14.61
C LYS A 69 29.47 -14.19 14.22
N LEU A 70 30.66 -14.36 13.64
CA LEU A 70 31.16 -15.66 13.19
C LEU A 70 31.10 -16.75 14.28
N GLN A 71 31.36 -16.37 15.53
CA GLN A 71 31.30 -17.27 16.70
C GLN A 71 29.90 -17.83 16.96
N GLN A 72 28.84 -17.08 16.59
CA GLN A 72 27.45 -17.51 16.75
C GLN A 72 27.03 -18.48 15.64
N VAL A 73 27.67 -18.41 14.46
CA VAL A 73 27.35 -19.28 13.31
C VAL A 73 27.60 -20.76 13.63
N ILE A 74 28.61 -21.06 14.43
CA ILE A 74 29.00 -22.45 14.77
C ILE A 74 27.89 -23.18 15.53
N ASN A 75 27.13 -22.45 16.36
CA ASN A 75 26.07 -23.00 17.21
C ASN A 75 24.67 -22.62 16.72
N LEU A 76 24.56 -21.99 15.54
CA LEU A 76 23.29 -21.47 15.03
C LEU A 76 22.40 -22.64 14.62
N THR A 77 21.23 -22.77 15.25
CA THR A 77 20.23 -23.74 14.81
C THR A 77 19.21 -23.08 13.88
N LEU A 78 18.45 -23.89 13.15
CA LEU A 78 17.35 -23.36 12.33
C LEU A 78 16.35 -22.54 13.17
N LYS A 79 16.15 -22.90 14.45
CA LYS A 79 15.26 -22.15 15.35
C LYS A 79 15.78 -20.74 15.65
N ASP A 80 17.11 -20.56 15.72
CA ASP A 80 17.75 -19.27 15.96
C ASP A 80 17.77 -18.39 14.71
N VAL A 81 17.76 -19.01 13.52
CA VAL A 81 17.69 -18.32 12.23
C VAL A 81 16.32 -17.67 11.99
N LEU A 82 15.22 -18.29 12.45
CA LEU A 82 13.87 -17.78 12.19
C LEU A 82 13.65 -16.34 12.73
N PRO A 83 14.01 -16.00 13.98
CA PRO A 83 13.94 -14.62 14.49
C PRO A 83 14.78 -13.63 13.69
N ILE A 84 15.94 -14.07 13.18
CA ILE A 84 16.81 -13.23 12.35
C ILE A 84 16.10 -12.90 11.03
N ILE A 85 15.52 -13.90 10.38
CA ILE A 85 14.72 -13.69 9.17
C ILE A 85 13.51 -12.80 9.45
N ASP A 86 12.84 -12.99 10.59
CA ASP A 86 11.69 -12.15 10.98
C ASP A 86 12.09 -10.68 11.17
N LYS A 87 13.26 -10.40 11.74
CA LYS A 87 13.79 -9.04 11.87
C LYS A 87 14.11 -8.41 10.51
N ILE A 88 14.75 -9.16 9.60
CA ILE A 88 15.00 -8.71 8.23
C ILE A 88 13.67 -8.41 7.52
N ALA A 89 12.69 -9.31 7.69
CA ALA A 89 11.37 -9.16 7.08
C ALA A 89 10.65 -7.89 7.56
N GLU A 90 10.76 -7.57 8.86
CA GLU A 90 10.21 -6.34 9.44
C GLU A 90 10.88 -5.08 8.87
N ASP A 91 12.21 -5.07 8.77
CA ASP A 91 12.95 -3.92 8.20
C ASP A 91 12.57 -3.68 6.73
N ILE A 92 12.54 -4.74 5.91
CA ILE A 92 12.11 -4.66 4.50
C ILE A 92 10.67 -4.17 4.40
N ALA A 93 9.73 -4.76 5.16
CA ALA A 93 8.32 -4.39 5.12
C ALA A 93 8.10 -2.92 5.54
N SER A 94 8.84 -2.45 6.55
CA SER A 94 8.82 -1.06 7.02
C SER A 94 9.31 -0.10 5.93
N LYS A 95 10.49 -0.36 5.35
CA LYS A 95 11.07 0.45 4.27
C LYS A 95 10.15 0.51 3.05
N LYS A 96 9.59 -0.63 2.63
CA LYS A 96 8.66 -0.70 1.49
C LYS A 96 7.36 0.05 1.77
N SER A 97 6.77 -0.13 2.95
CA SER A 97 5.55 0.58 3.34
C SER A 97 5.78 2.09 3.37
N LYS A 98 6.91 2.54 3.93
CA LYS A 98 7.28 3.95 3.96
C LYS A 98 7.42 4.51 2.54
N HIS A 99 8.18 3.84 1.68
CA HIS A 99 8.36 4.26 0.30
C HIS A 99 7.03 4.30 -0.47
N PHE A 100 6.17 3.29 -0.30
CA PHE A 100 4.84 3.25 -0.91
C PHE A 100 4.01 4.49 -0.52
N PHE A 101 3.91 4.81 0.78
CA PHE A 101 3.14 5.97 1.23
C PHE A 101 3.78 7.30 0.82
N GLU A 102 5.09 7.38 0.69
CA GLU A 102 5.78 8.56 0.14
C GLU A 102 5.41 8.79 -1.33
N VAL A 103 5.41 7.74 -2.15
CA VAL A 103 5.02 7.81 -3.56
C VAL A 103 3.55 8.19 -3.71
N VAL A 104 2.66 7.56 -2.93
CA VAL A 104 1.22 7.91 -2.89
C VAL A 104 1.02 9.37 -2.47
N GLY A 105 1.76 9.83 -1.44
CA GLY A 105 1.70 11.21 -0.97
C GLY A 105 2.10 12.21 -2.05
N LYS A 106 3.24 11.99 -2.72
CA LYS A 106 3.69 12.83 -3.84
C LYS A 106 2.68 12.87 -4.97
N ALA A 107 2.10 11.72 -5.35
CA ALA A 107 1.08 11.66 -6.39
C ALA A 107 -0.20 12.42 -6.00
N ALA A 108 -0.60 12.34 -4.73
CA ALA A 108 -1.75 13.07 -4.20
C ALA A 108 -1.51 14.60 -4.19
N GLU A 109 -0.30 15.04 -3.83
CA GLU A 109 0.10 16.46 -3.87
C GLU A 109 0.06 17.01 -5.30
N GLN A 110 0.68 16.31 -6.25
CA GLN A 110 0.71 16.71 -7.67
C GLN A 110 -0.70 16.78 -8.28
N SER A 111 -1.59 15.90 -7.85
CA SER A 111 -2.98 15.84 -8.36
C SER A 111 -3.92 16.81 -7.63
N GLY A 112 -3.45 17.52 -6.59
CA GLY A 112 -4.30 18.40 -5.77
C GLY A 112 -5.31 17.66 -4.89
N ASN A 113 -5.12 16.36 -4.65
CA ASN A 113 -6.02 15.51 -3.86
C ASN A 113 -5.79 15.64 -2.34
N VAL A 114 -4.83 16.44 -1.91
CA VAL A 114 -4.53 16.66 -0.50
C VAL A 114 -5.62 17.51 0.16
N VAL A 115 -6.05 17.07 1.34
CA VAL A 115 -6.93 17.82 2.24
C VAL A 115 -6.09 18.24 3.45
N ASP A 116 -5.85 19.54 3.58
CA ASP A 116 -5.12 20.09 4.73
C ASP A 116 -6.08 20.34 5.90
N GLY A 117 -5.93 19.53 6.95
CA GLY A 117 -6.70 19.66 8.19
C GLY A 117 -6.29 20.85 9.06
N ARG A 118 -5.19 21.57 8.75
CA ARG A 118 -4.65 22.70 9.52
C ARG A 118 -4.50 22.40 11.02
N GLY A 119 -4.06 21.18 11.34
CA GLY A 119 -3.89 20.70 12.72
C GLY A 119 -5.18 20.24 13.41
N GLN A 120 -6.33 20.27 12.74
CA GLN A 120 -7.57 19.70 13.27
C GLN A 120 -7.49 18.17 13.29
N PRO A 121 -8.07 17.51 14.32
CA PRO A 121 -8.21 16.07 14.31
C PRO A 121 -9.14 15.62 13.17
N LEU A 122 -8.95 14.38 12.72
CA LEU A 122 -9.83 13.73 11.75
C LEU A 122 -11.29 13.84 12.21
N ASN A 123 -12.14 14.38 11.32
CA ASN A 123 -13.56 14.64 11.57
C ASN A 123 -14.38 14.45 10.29
N ALA A 124 -15.71 14.45 10.40
CA ALA A 124 -16.60 14.14 9.29
C ALA A 124 -16.46 15.10 8.10
N LYS A 125 -16.19 16.38 8.35
CA LYS A 125 -15.99 17.36 7.29
C LYS A 125 -14.74 17.03 6.47
N LEU A 126 -13.60 16.80 7.12
CA LEU A 126 -12.34 16.47 6.44
C LEU A 126 -12.42 15.14 5.68
N PHE A 127 -13.13 14.16 6.26
CA PHE A 127 -13.35 12.88 5.61
C PHE A 127 -14.19 13.02 4.33
N LEU A 128 -15.30 13.74 4.39
CA LEU A 128 -16.14 13.98 3.21
C LEU A 128 -15.42 14.79 2.13
N GLU A 129 -14.62 15.78 2.52
CA GLU A 129 -13.79 16.54 1.56
C GLU A 129 -12.77 15.64 0.85
N THR A 130 -12.19 14.67 1.57
CA THR A 130 -11.28 13.68 0.96
C THR A 130 -12.01 12.83 -0.09
N LEU A 131 -13.21 12.34 0.25
CA LEU A 131 -14.04 11.57 -0.68
C LEU A 131 -14.47 12.39 -1.89
N GLU A 132 -14.70 13.70 -1.72
CA GLU A 132 -15.09 14.61 -2.79
C GLU A 132 -13.96 14.87 -3.78
N LYS A 133 -12.71 15.01 -3.31
CA LYS A 133 -11.55 15.22 -4.19
C LYS A 133 -11.13 13.96 -4.94
N MET A 134 -11.26 12.80 -4.32
CA MET A 134 -10.81 11.56 -4.95
C MET A 134 -11.80 11.02 -6.00
N SER A 135 -11.26 10.23 -6.93
CA SER A 135 -12.08 9.38 -7.81
C SER A 135 -12.36 8.06 -7.10
N ILE A 136 -13.62 7.61 -7.17
CA ILE A 136 -14.06 6.35 -6.55
C ILE A 136 -14.42 5.36 -7.66
N GLU A 137 -13.96 4.12 -7.51
CA GLU A 137 -14.35 3.01 -8.38
C GLU A 137 -15.54 2.25 -7.81
N PHE A 138 -16.38 1.73 -8.70
CA PHE A 138 -17.53 0.93 -8.35
C PHE A 138 -17.49 -0.43 -9.07
N ASP A 139 -18.04 -1.45 -8.45
CA ASP A 139 -18.28 -2.75 -9.08
C ASP A 139 -19.59 -2.78 -9.89
N GLU A 140 -19.88 -3.91 -10.52
CA GLU A 140 -21.11 -4.10 -11.32
C GLU A 140 -22.40 -3.96 -10.48
N ALA A 141 -22.33 -4.23 -9.18
CA ALA A 141 -23.43 -4.05 -8.24
C ALA A 141 -23.56 -2.59 -7.72
N GLY A 142 -22.68 -1.69 -8.16
CA GLY A 142 -22.65 -0.29 -7.74
C GLY A 142 -22.10 -0.07 -6.34
N LYS A 143 -21.40 -1.05 -5.76
CA LYS A 143 -20.67 -0.91 -4.49
C LYS A 143 -19.28 -0.34 -4.74
N ILE A 144 -18.79 0.42 -3.77
CA ILE A 144 -17.42 0.96 -3.81
C ILE A 144 -16.44 -0.21 -3.87
N LYS A 145 -15.50 -0.13 -4.81
CA LYS A 145 -14.47 -1.13 -5.05
C LYS A 145 -13.10 -0.59 -4.63
N ASN A 146 -12.28 -1.43 -3.99
CA ASN A 146 -10.87 -1.17 -3.67
C ASN A 146 -10.58 0.11 -2.84
N LEU A 147 -11.54 0.59 -2.03
CA LEU A 147 -11.32 1.72 -1.14
C LEU A 147 -10.84 1.23 0.23
N ALA A 148 -9.62 1.60 0.60
CA ALA A 148 -9.06 1.38 1.92
C ALA A 148 -8.69 2.71 2.57
N VAL A 149 -9.02 2.87 3.85
CA VAL A 149 -8.63 4.04 4.65
C VAL A 149 -7.57 3.61 5.64
N VAL A 150 -6.36 4.15 5.48
CA VAL A 150 -5.23 3.88 6.38
C VAL A 150 -5.09 5.04 7.35
N ILE A 151 -5.11 4.76 8.64
CA ILE A 151 -4.94 5.74 9.70
C ILE A 151 -3.74 5.35 10.58
N PRO A 152 -2.94 6.33 11.05
CA PRO A 152 -1.91 6.05 12.04
C PRO A 152 -2.56 5.64 13.37
N PRO A 153 -1.91 4.77 14.18
CA PRO A 153 -2.45 4.32 15.46
C PRO A 153 -2.89 5.45 16.41
N ALA A 154 -2.16 6.58 16.40
CA ALA A 154 -2.47 7.76 17.20
C ALA A 154 -3.82 8.42 16.84
N ALA A 155 -4.32 8.24 15.62
CA ALA A 155 -5.59 8.81 15.15
C ALA A 155 -6.79 7.89 15.37
N ARG A 156 -6.58 6.67 15.91
CA ARG A 156 -7.62 5.63 16.02
C ARG A 156 -8.88 6.09 16.74
N GLN A 157 -8.75 6.76 17.89
CA GLN A 157 -9.91 7.23 18.66
C GLN A 157 -10.75 8.25 17.88
N ASN A 158 -10.11 9.11 17.08
CA ASN A 158 -10.82 10.08 16.26
C ASN A 158 -11.52 9.40 15.08
N ALA A 159 -10.91 8.37 14.50
CA ALA A 159 -11.56 7.57 13.46
C ALA A 159 -12.78 6.79 13.98
N GLU A 160 -12.70 6.21 15.18
CA GLU A 160 -13.84 5.53 15.80
C GLU A 160 -14.99 6.52 16.07
N LYS A 161 -14.68 7.73 16.55
CA LYS A 161 -15.67 8.81 16.71
C LYS A 161 -16.28 9.23 15.37
N LEU A 162 -15.46 9.39 14.33
CA LEU A 162 -15.91 9.73 12.98
C LEU A 162 -16.89 8.67 12.44
N ILE A 163 -16.55 7.39 12.54
CA ILE A 163 -17.42 6.29 12.07
C ILE A 163 -18.75 6.35 12.82
N HIS A 164 -18.71 6.48 14.14
CA HIS A 164 -19.93 6.61 14.94
C HIS A 164 -20.78 7.82 14.56
N GLU A 165 -20.15 8.97 14.28
CA GLU A 165 -20.83 10.19 13.85
C GLU A 165 -21.51 10.00 12.48
N LEU A 166 -20.83 9.35 11.53
CA LEU A 166 -21.39 9.02 10.21
C LEU A 166 -22.55 8.02 10.30
N GLU A 167 -22.60 7.16 11.32
CA GLU A 167 -23.67 6.18 11.52
C GLU A 167 -24.88 6.73 12.29
N THR A 168 -24.69 7.75 13.12
CA THR A 168 -25.76 8.27 14.00
C THR A 168 -26.35 9.59 13.51
N ASN A 169 -25.56 10.44 12.85
CA ASN A 169 -26.01 11.74 12.39
C ASN A 169 -26.70 11.65 11.02
N ARG A 170 -28.03 11.80 11.02
CA ARG A 170 -28.87 11.73 9.81
C ARG A 170 -28.46 12.75 8.73
N GLU A 171 -28.00 13.93 9.10
CA GLU A 171 -27.58 14.93 8.11
C GLU A 171 -26.28 14.51 7.42
N LEU A 172 -25.32 14.00 8.18
CA LEU A 172 -24.06 13.50 7.62
C LEU A 172 -24.28 12.26 6.77
N GLN A 173 -25.18 11.35 7.17
CA GLN A 173 -25.59 10.22 6.34
C GLN A 173 -26.16 10.65 5.00
N LYS A 174 -27.03 11.66 5.01
CA LYS A 174 -27.61 12.21 3.78
C LYS A 174 -26.53 12.83 2.90
N LYS A 175 -25.61 13.62 3.48
CA LYS A 175 -24.49 14.21 2.74
C LYS A 175 -23.58 13.14 2.14
N HIS A 176 -23.17 12.16 2.94
CA HIS A 176 -22.36 11.04 2.48
C HIS A 176 -23.05 10.27 1.35
N LYS A 177 -24.33 9.92 1.51
CA LYS A 177 -25.09 9.21 0.48
C LYS A 177 -25.17 10.01 -0.82
N ASN A 178 -25.50 11.30 -0.74
CA ASN A 178 -25.57 12.16 -1.92
C ASN A 178 -24.21 12.26 -2.62
N LEU A 179 -23.11 12.36 -1.85
CA LEU A 179 -21.75 12.38 -2.39
C LEU A 179 -21.42 11.08 -3.13
N ILE A 180 -21.75 9.92 -2.55
CA ILE A 180 -21.51 8.62 -3.19
C ILE A 180 -22.34 8.45 -4.47
N GLU A 181 -23.59 8.92 -4.49
CA GLU A 181 -24.40 8.91 -5.72
C GLU A 181 -23.79 9.79 -6.82
N LEU A 182 -23.35 11.00 -6.48
CA LEU A 182 -22.66 11.89 -7.42
C LEU A 182 -21.39 11.21 -7.98
N LYS A 183 -20.58 10.61 -7.11
CA LYS A 183 -19.37 9.87 -7.52
C LYS A 183 -19.68 8.68 -8.42
N ARG A 184 -20.82 8.02 -8.22
CA ARG A 184 -21.27 6.93 -9.08
C ARG A 184 -21.66 7.43 -10.46
N GLU A 185 -22.34 8.57 -10.57
CA GLU A 185 -22.66 9.20 -11.85
C GLU A 185 -21.40 9.63 -12.61
N GLU A 186 -20.44 10.26 -11.91
CA GLU A 186 -19.12 10.61 -12.48
C GLU A 186 -18.40 9.37 -13.02
N TRP A 187 -18.40 8.26 -12.26
CA TRP A 187 -17.80 7.01 -12.70
C TRP A 187 -18.51 6.43 -13.93
N ARG A 188 -19.86 6.40 -13.95
CA ARG A 188 -20.64 5.92 -15.10
C ARG A 188 -20.36 6.74 -16.36
N ALA A 189 -20.30 8.06 -16.25
CA ALA A 189 -19.98 8.95 -17.37
C ALA A 189 -18.59 8.66 -17.93
N ARG A 190 -17.60 8.45 -17.04
CA ARG A 190 -16.23 8.09 -17.43
C ARG A 190 -16.13 6.74 -18.13
N GLU A 191 -16.82 5.73 -17.60
CA GLU A 191 -16.86 4.39 -18.21
C GLU A 191 -17.60 4.37 -19.55
N ALA A 192 -18.69 5.14 -19.68
CA ALA A 192 -19.38 5.31 -20.95
C ALA A 192 -18.47 5.98 -22.00
N ALA A 193 -17.73 7.03 -21.62
CA ALA A 193 -16.77 7.68 -22.50
C ALA A 193 -15.66 6.71 -22.95
N ARG A 194 -15.12 5.88 -22.05
CA ARG A 194 -14.12 4.85 -22.39
C ARG A 194 -14.64 3.84 -23.41
N LYS A 195 -15.91 3.44 -23.33
CA LYS A 195 -16.53 2.50 -24.26
C LYS A 195 -16.87 3.10 -25.63
N LEU A 196 -17.14 4.41 -25.68
CA LEU A 196 -17.54 5.10 -26.92
C LEU A 196 -16.36 5.59 -27.76
N VAL A 197 -15.18 5.76 -27.15
CA VAL A 197 -13.95 6.19 -27.83
C VAL A 197 -13.05 4.99 -28.21
N GLY A 198 -13.45 3.78 -27.81
CA GLY A 198 -12.78 2.51 -28.17
C GLY A 198 -13.30 1.86 -29.43
#